data_AF-A0A354CKQ6-F1
#
_entry.id   AF-A0A354CKQ6-F1
#
_cell.length_a   1.000
_cell.length_b   1.000
_cell.length_c   1.000
_cell.angle_alpha   90.00
_cell.angle_beta   90.00
_cell.angle_gamma   90.00
#
_symmetry.space_group_name_H-M   'P 1'
#
loop_
_entity.id
_entity.type
_entity.pdbx_description
1 polymer ?
#
loop_
_entity_poly.entity_id
_entity_poly.type
_entity_poly.pdbx_seq_one_letter_code
_entity_poly.pdbx_strand_id
1 'polypeptide(L)'
;IITAVVLSLWGLGFWIRSIKEDGTLSRPLLAAGSLCMALVSASRPQQLVVSFTAIALFFDPVFKKKILLLGKKYGNTAAFVIPYVVIAILVMYYNYIRFGSPIDYGANYNLTTNDMTQRGFVAGRTFLGIFSFLFETPQTMAVFPFIQSIGVNTTYMGTTISETMYGGILACNMWLWPVAAAFLGKAGIWKNKKALAMMRAMMIAGLVIMVADTQMAGVLARYVMDFCWIFFVAASIGIFALYEYISENGSELSLKLYKCFMMVAFAEGMFYNFMRIFMSDTESIVESNPELYYRVMHIVAFWM
;
A
#
# COMPACT_ATOMS: atom_id res chain seq x y z
N ILE A 1 7.08 -4.33 -9.20
CA ILE A 1 5.92 -3.85 -8.41
C ILE A 1 4.94 -4.99 -8.19
N ILE A 2 4.26 -5.44 -9.25
CA ILE A 2 3.12 -6.37 -9.18
C ILE A 2 3.47 -7.66 -8.44
N THR A 3 4.60 -8.30 -8.76
CA THR A 3 5.06 -9.52 -8.09
C THR A 3 5.18 -9.34 -6.57
N ALA A 4 5.78 -8.22 -6.12
CA ALA A 4 5.95 -7.93 -4.70
C ALA A 4 4.61 -7.69 -3.99
N VAL A 5 3.69 -6.98 -4.64
CA VAL A 5 2.34 -6.75 -4.11
C VAL A 5 1.58 -8.07 -3.97
N VAL A 6 1.60 -8.93 -5.00
CA VAL A 6 0.94 -10.24 -4.98
C VAL A 6 1.53 -11.13 -3.89
N LEU A 7 2.87 -11.20 -3.79
CA LEU A 7 3.56 -11.95 -2.74
C LEU A 7 3.23 -11.42 -1.34
N SER A 8 3.15 -10.11 -1.17
CA SER A 8 2.77 -9.48 0.11
C SER A 8 1.33 -9.83 0.50
N LEU A 9 0.38 -9.76 -0.44
CA LEU A 9 -1.01 -10.13 -0.21
C LEU A 9 -1.18 -11.61 0.09
N TRP A 10 -0.52 -12.50 -0.66
CA TRP A 10 -0.51 -13.93 -0.37
C TRP A 10 0.15 -14.26 0.95
N GLY A 11 1.27 -13.58 1.27
CA GLY A 11 1.96 -13.70 2.55
C GLY A 11 1.04 -13.37 3.73
N LEU A 12 0.36 -12.23 3.68
CA LEU A 12 -0.62 -11.82 4.68
C LEU A 12 -1.79 -12.80 4.75
N GLY A 13 -2.34 -13.22 3.60
CA GLY A 13 -3.45 -14.16 3.53
C GLY A 13 -3.11 -15.52 4.16
N PHE A 14 -1.93 -16.07 3.86
CA PHE A 14 -1.46 -17.31 4.47
C PHE A 14 -1.19 -17.16 5.96
N TRP A 15 -0.61 -16.05 6.40
CA TRP A 15 -0.42 -15.79 7.83
C TRP A 15 -1.74 -15.67 8.59
N ILE A 16 -2.73 -14.95 8.06
CA ILE A 16 -4.06 -14.84 8.67
C ILE A 16 -4.71 -16.22 8.75
N ARG A 17 -4.69 -17.00 7.65
CA ARG A 17 -5.25 -18.36 7.61
C ARG A 17 -4.47 -19.37 8.45
N SER A 18 -3.22 -19.08 8.78
CA SER A 18 -2.42 -19.96 9.63
C SER A 18 -2.95 -20.02 11.07
N ILE A 19 -3.67 -18.98 11.50
CA ILE A 19 -4.31 -18.90 12.82
C ILE A 19 -5.65 -19.63 12.75
N LYS A 20 -5.73 -20.82 13.37
CA LYS A 20 -6.98 -21.58 13.46
C LYS A 20 -7.88 -21.05 14.59
N GLU A 21 -9.17 -21.35 14.51
CA GLU A 21 -10.17 -20.98 15.54
C GLU A 21 -9.79 -21.52 16.93
N ASP A 22 -9.25 -22.74 16.99
CA ASP A 22 -8.73 -23.36 18.22
C ASP A 22 -7.50 -22.64 18.81
N GLY A 23 -6.99 -21.59 18.15
CA GLY A 23 -5.79 -20.85 18.52
C GLY A 23 -4.48 -21.57 18.22
N THR A 24 -4.53 -22.72 17.55
CA THR A 24 -3.35 -23.44 17.04
C THR A 24 -2.86 -22.83 15.72
N LEU A 25 -1.57 -23.01 15.42
CA LEU A 25 -0.95 -22.49 14.20
C LEU A 25 -0.71 -23.61 13.19
N SER A 26 -1.12 -23.38 11.94
CA SER A 26 -0.79 -24.25 10.82
C SER A 26 0.61 -23.95 10.31
N ARG A 27 1.56 -24.86 10.59
CA ARG A 27 2.96 -24.78 10.12
C ARG A 27 3.12 -24.62 8.60
N PRO A 28 2.43 -25.38 7.72
CA PRO A 28 2.63 -25.23 6.29
C PRO A 28 2.16 -23.87 5.77
N LEU A 29 1.05 -23.34 6.30
CA LEU A 29 0.57 -22.00 5.92
C LEU A 29 1.48 -20.90 6.47
N LEU A 30 2.01 -21.07 7.69
CA LEU A 30 2.98 -20.13 8.26
C LEU A 30 4.26 -20.08 7.42
N ALA A 31 4.79 -21.24 7.01
CA ALA A 31 5.96 -21.34 6.15
C ALA A 31 5.70 -20.77 4.75
N ALA A 32 4.55 -21.06 4.15
CA ALA A 32 4.15 -20.49 2.86
C ALA A 32 4.06 -18.96 2.93
N GLY A 33 3.43 -18.41 3.98
CA GLY A 33 3.33 -16.97 4.18
C GLY A 33 4.70 -16.31 4.37
N SER A 34 5.57 -16.92 5.18
CA SER A 34 6.94 -16.44 5.38
C SER A 34 7.78 -16.54 4.12
N LEU A 35 7.62 -17.60 3.31
CA LEU A 35 8.32 -17.72 2.02
C LEU A 35 7.87 -16.62 1.06
N CYS A 36 6.56 -16.37 0.93
CA CYS A 36 6.04 -15.30 0.09
C CYS A 36 6.62 -13.94 0.51
N MET A 37 6.58 -13.62 1.80
CA MET A 37 7.12 -12.37 2.33
C MET A 37 8.64 -12.27 2.18
N ALA A 38 9.38 -13.37 2.36
CA ALA A 38 10.81 -13.38 2.16
C ALA A 38 11.18 -13.12 0.68
N LEU A 39 10.43 -13.67 -0.28
CA LEU A 39 10.62 -13.44 -1.71
C LEU A 39 10.35 -11.98 -2.13
N VAL A 40 9.62 -11.19 -1.33
CA VAL A 40 9.49 -9.75 -1.55
C VAL A 40 10.85 -9.06 -1.54
N SER A 41 11.79 -9.52 -0.70
CA SER A 41 13.17 -8.99 -0.66
C SER A 41 13.88 -9.01 -2.02
N ALA A 42 13.63 -10.06 -2.82
CA ALA A 42 14.27 -10.24 -4.11
C ALA A 42 13.69 -9.35 -5.22
N SER A 43 12.48 -8.79 -5.02
CA SER A 43 11.77 -8.02 -6.04
C SER A 43 11.62 -6.54 -5.69
N ARG A 44 11.22 -6.23 -4.44
CA ARG A 44 11.04 -4.88 -3.90
C ARG A 44 11.44 -4.86 -2.43
N PRO A 45 12.72 -4.68 -2.09
CA PRO A 45 13.20 -4.72 -0.71
C PRO A 45 12.44 -3.80 0.24
N GLN A 46 12.02 -2.61 -0.22
CA GLN A 46 11.23 -1.68 0.59
C GLN A 46 9.87 -2.24 1.04
N GLN A 47 9.25 -3.13 0.26
CA GLN A 47 7.99 -3.75 0.64
C GLN A 47 8.14 -4.79 1.77
N LEU A 48 9.37 -5.20 2.11
CA LEU A 48 9.60 -6.05 3.29
C LEU A 48 9.09 -5.43 4.58
N VAL A 49 8.93 -4.09 4.64
CA VAL A 49 8.34 -3.40 5.80
C VAL A 49 6.96 -3.97 6.16
N VAL A 50 6.20 -4.45 5.18
CA VAL A 50 4.91 -5.13 5.40
C VAL A 50 5.08 -6.37 6.31
N SER A 51 6.21 -7.06 6.23
CA SER A 51 6.48 -8.23 7.07
C SER A 51 6.41 -7.92 8.57
N PHE A 52 6.67 -6.67 8.98
CA PHE A 52 6.56 -6.25 10.39
C PHE A 52 5.13 -6.26 10.91
N THR A 53 4.11 -6.30 10.04
CA THR A 53 2.72 -6.49 10.49
C THR A 53 2.50 -7.87 11.09
N ALA A 54 3.41 -8.82 10.89
CA ALA A 54 3.49 -10.07 11.63
C ALA A 54 3.51 -9.84 13.15
N ILE A 55 4.13 -8.75 13.63
CA ILE A 55 4.16 -8.40 15.05
C ILE A 55 2.74 -8.16 15.55
N ALA A 56 1.95 -7.37 14.85
CA ALA A 56 0.56 -7.09 15.21
C ALA A 56 -0.32 -8.36 15.12
N LEU A 57 -0.10 -9.18 14.10
CA LEU A 57 -0.89 -10.40 13.85
C LEU A 57 -0.61 -11.51 14.86
N PHE A 58 0.66 -11.75 15.18
CA PHE A 58 1.12 -12.85 16.02
C PHE A 58 1.40 -12.45 17.47
N PHE A 59 1.14 -11.19 17.87
CA PHE A 59 1.37 -10.71 19.24
C PHE A 59 0.77 -11.63 20.31
N ASP A 60 -0.49 -12.02 20.16
CA ASP A 60 -1.19 -12.89 21.10
C ASP A 60 -0.65 -14.34 21.11
N PRO A 61 -0.49 -15.02 19.95
CA PRO A 61 0.17 -16.31 19.88
C PRO A 61 1.61 -16.34 20.44
N VAL A 62 2.38 -15.24 20.31
CA VAL A 62 3.76 -15.12 20.81
C VAL A 62 3.80 -14.82 22.30
N PHE A 63 3.16 -13.74 22.75
CA PHE A 63 3.34 -13.23 24.11
C PHE A 63 2.33 -13.79 25.11
N LYS A 64 1.06 -13.92 24.71
CA LYS A 64 0.01 -14.42 25.63
C LYS A 64 -0.01 -15.93 25.72
N LYS A 65 0.03 -16.61 24.57
CA LYS A 65 -0.10 -18.07 24.51
C LYS A 65 1.24 -18.81 24.42
N LYS A 66 2.35 -18.09 24.16
CA LYS A 66 3.69 -18.65 23.93
C LYS A 66 3.72 -19.79 22.89
N ILE A 67 2.76 -19.89 21.99
CA ILE A 67 2.63 -20.99 21.02
C ILE A 67 3.70 -20.89 19.93
N LEU A 68 4.07 -19.67 19.56
CA LEU A 68 5.16 -19.43 18.61
C LEU A 68 6.54 -19.68 19.21
N LEU A 69 6.69 -19.59 20.54
CA LEU A 69 7.97 -19.76 21.24
C LEU A 69 8.12 -21.16 21.88
N LEU A 70 7.03 -21.83 22.25
CA LEU A 70 7.02 -23.12 22.96
C LEU A 70 6.25 -24.25 22.25
N GLY A 71 5.51 -23.99 21.16
CA GLY A 71 4.68 -25.01 20.50
C GLY A 71 5.50 -26.21 20.00
N LYS A 72 5.41 -27.36 20.70
CA LYS A 72 6.26 -28.56 20.52
C LYS A 72 7.69 -28.18 20.07
N LYS A 73 8.31 -27.38 20.94
CA LYS A 73 9.68 -26.84 21.05
C LYS A 73 10.23 -25.84 20.01
N TYR A 74 10.18 -26.03 18.69
CA TYR A 74 10.67 -25.01 17.73
C TYR A 74 9.97 -25.00 16.36
N GLY A 75 9.02 -25.90 16.12
CA GLY A 75 8.48 -26.11 14.77
C GLY A 75 7.75 -24.91 14.17
N ASN A 76 7.07 -24.11 14.99
CA ASN A 76 6.35 -22.91 14.52
C ASN A 76 7.31 -21.75 14.26
N THR A 77 8.29 -21.55 15.14
CA THR A 77 9.36 -20.56 14.95
C THR A 77 10.18 -20.90 13.72
N ALA A 78 10.55 -22.18 13.56
CA ALA A 78 11.27 -22.69 12.40
C ALA A 78 10.48 -22.47 11.11
N ALA A 79 9.18 -22.81 11.09
CA ALA A 79 8.31 -22.56 9.95
C ALA A 79 8.25 -21.06 9.57
N PHE A 80 8.29 -20.15 10.55
CA PHE A 80 8.31 -18.72 10.27
C PHE A 80 9.68 -18.21 9.80
N VAL A 81 10.76 -18.62 10.47
CA VAL A 81 12.11 -18.04 10.32
C VAL A 81 12.92 -18.68 9.19
N ILE A 82 12.83 -20.00 9.01
CA ILE A 82 13.64 -20.73 8.00
C ILE A 82 13.45 -20.14 6.60
N PRO A 83 12.22 -19.85 6.12
CA PRO A 83 12.05 -19.25 4.80
C PRO A 83 12.76 -17.90 4.64
N TYR A 84 12.73 -17.03 5.66
CA TYR A 84 13.46 -15.77 5.63
C TYR A 84 14.97 -15.96 5.57
N VAL A 85 15.50 -16.85 6.41
CA VAL A 85 16.95 -17.11 6.46
C VAL A 85 17.44 -17.69 5.14
N VAL A 86 16.73 -18.68 4.58
CA VAL A 86 17.08 -19.30 3.31
C VAL A 86 17.07 -18.28 2.17
N ILE A 87 15.98 -17.52 2.03
CA ILE A 87 15.88 -16.52 0.95
C ILE A 87 16.88 -15.38 1.16
N ALA A 88 17.10 -14.92 2.39
CA ALA A 88 18.10 -13.89 2.68
C ALA A 88 19.51 -14.35 2.28
N ILE A 89 19.90 -15.60 2.61
CA ILE A 89 21.20 -16.16 2.19
C ILE A 89 21.30 -16.18 0.66
N LEU A 90 20.26 -16.66 -0.03
CA LEU A 90 20.27 -16.74 -1.50
C LEU A 90 20.38 -15.36 -2.16
N VAL A 91 19.61 -14.37 -1.68
CA VAL A 91 19.63 -13.00 -2.20
C VAL A 91 20.96 -12.31 -1.88
N MET A 92 21.46 -12.43 -0.64
CA MET A 92 22.74 -11.85 -0.25
C MET A 92 23.92 -12.47 -1.01
N TYR A 93 23.89 -13.78 -1.26
CA TYR A 93 24.89 -14.46 -2.06
C TYR A 93 24.87 -13.99 -3.53
N TYR A 94 23.68 -13.87 -4.11
CA TYR A 94 23.50 -13.31 -5.45
C TYR A 94 24.01 -11.87 -5.53
N ASN A 95 23.65 -11.02 -4.57
CA ASN A 95 24.11 -9.63 -4.49
C ASN A 95 25.62 -9.55 -4.34
N TYR A 96 26.23 -10.42 -3.53
CA TYR A 96 27.68 -10.48 -3.37
C TYR A 96 28.39 -10.83 -4.67
N ILE A 97 27.92 -11.84 -5.42
CA ILE A 97 28.51 -12.21 -6.72
C ILE A 97 28.37 -11.06 -7.73
N ARG A 98 27.21 -10.39 -7.75
CA ARG A 98 26.88 -9.40 -8.79
C ARG A 98 27.45 -8.00 -8.52
N PHE A 99 27.47 -7.58 -7.26
CA PHE A 99 27.79 -6.21 -6.84
C PHE A 99 28.98 -6.14 -5.86
N GLY A 100 29.57 -7.29 -5.49
CA GLY A 100 30.67 -7.36 -4.53
C GLY A 100 30.28 -7.15 -3.06
N SER A 101 28.98 -6.95 -2.78
CA SER A 101 28.46 -6.72 -1.43
C SER A 101 27.11 -7.41 -1.21
N PRO A 102 26.88 -8.09 -0.07
CA PRO A 102 25.63 -8.82 0.18
C PRO A 102 24.41 -7.91 0.39
N ILE A 103 24.62 -6.66 0.78
CA ILE A 103 23.57 -5.67 1.07
C ILE A 103 23.35 -4.68 -0.08
N ASP A 104 24.13 -4.79 -1.16
CA ASP A 104 23.97 -3.95 -2.33
C ASP A 104 22.94 -4.56 -3.28
N TYR A 105 21.84 -3.84 -3.51
CA TYR A 105 20.75 -4.24 -4.40
C TYR A 105 20.92 -3.66 -5.81
N GLY A 106 22.06 -3.06 -6.13
CA GLY A 106 22.37 -2.58 -7.46
C GLY A 106 21.85 -1.18 -7.78
N ALA A 107 21.24 -0.48 -6.81
CA ALA A 107 20.63 0.82 -7.04
C ALA A 107 21.63 1.89 -7.55
N ASN A 108 22.89 1.79 -7.13
CA ASN A 108 23.95 2.73 -7.50
C ASN A 108 24.50 2.54 -8.92
N TYR A 109 24.19 1.42 -9.59
CA TYR A 109 24.68 1.12 -10.93
C TYR A 109 23.68 1.50 -12.02
N ASN A 110 22.55 2.10 -11.65
CA ASN A 110 21.52 2.51 -12.60
C ASN A 110 21.97 3.76 -13.37
N LEU A 111 22.16 3.61 -14.69
CA LEU A 111 22.42 4.73 -15.61
C LEU A 111 21.11 5.46 -15.94
N THR A 112 20.59 6.20 -14.97
CA THR A 112 19.34 6.96 -15.09
C THR A 112 19.56 8.43 -14.82
N THR A 113 18.53 9.24 -15.06
CA THR A 113 18.52 10.68 -14.71
C THR A 113 18.70 10.93 -13.20
N ASN A 114 18.59 9.89 -12.38
CA ASN A 114 18.78 9.96 -10.94
C ASN A 114 20.15 9.43 -10.51
N ASP A 115 20.99 10.31 -9.98
CA ASP A 115 22.22 9.87 -9.31
C ASP A 115 21.89 9.35 -7.91
N MET A 116 21.82 8.03 -7.79
CA MET A 116 21.53 7.33 -6.54
C MET A 116 22.69 7.43 -5.53
N THR A 117 23.92 7.71 -5.98
CA THR A 117 25.12 7.70 -5.13
C THR A 117 25.18 8.92 -4.21
N GLN A 118 24.64 10.05 -4.65
CA GLN A 118 24.65 11.31 -3.89
C GLN A 118 23.27 11.75 -3.39
N ARG A 119 22.25 10.92 -3.58
CA ARG A 119 20.87 11.33 -3.33
C ARG A 119 20.57 11.65 -1.86
N GLY A 120 21.17 10.90 -0.93
CA GLY A 120 21.03 11.08 0.52
C GLY A 120 19.58 11.08 1.04
N PHE A 121 19.38 11.52 2.28
CA PHE A 121 18.06 11.77 2.85
C PHE A 121 17.84 13.28 3.03
N VAL A 122 16.77 13.82 2.44
CA VAL A 122 16.47 15.26 2.50
C VAL A 122 15.03 15.45 2.96
N ALA A 123 14.85 16.03 4.15
CA ALA A 123 13.54 16.17 4.79
C ALA A 123 12.51 16.95 3.93
N GLY A 124 12.95 17.98 3.21
CA GLY A 124 12.07 18.76 2.32
C GLY A 124 11.41 17.91 1.23
N ARG A 125 12.14 16.93 0.67
CA ARG A 125 11.57 15.97 -0.31
C ARG A 125 10.48 15.11 0.30
N THR A 126 10.64 14.71 1.57
CA THR A 126 9.63 13.90 2.28
C THR A 126 8.28 14.60 2.32
N PHE A 127 8.27 15.89 2.66
CA PHE A 127 7.02 16.64 2.75
C PHE A 127 6.37 16.83 1.38
N LEU A 128 7.17 17.16 0.36
CA LEU A 128 6.70 17.22 -1.02
C LEU A 128 6.07 15.88 -1.45
N GLY A 129 6.75 14.76 -1.20
CA GLY A 129 6.23 13.43 -1.54
C GLY A 129 4.95 13.07 -0.77
N ILE A 130 4.88 13.34 0.54
CA ILE A 130 3.66 13.13 1.34
C ILE A 130 2.50 13.94 0.76
N PHE A 131 2.74 15.22 0.42
CA PHE A 131 1.72 16.08 -0.15
C PHE A 131 1.25 15.56 -1.52
N SER A 132 2.18 15.32 -2.46
CA SER A 132 1.85 14.83 -3.80
C SER A 132 1.18 13.46 -3.78
N PHE A 133 1.65 12.52 -2.96
CA PHE A 133 1.09 11.17 -2.94
C PHE A 133 -0.22 11.04 -2.18
N LEU A 134 -0.49 11.86 -1.16
CA LEU A 134 -1.71 11.74 -0.34
C LEU A 134 -2.74 12.83 -0.65
N PHE A 135 -2.33 14.09 -0.74
CA PHE A 135 -3.22 15.25 -0.59
C PHE A 135 -3.42 16.08 -1.86
N GLU A 136 -2.55 15.95 -2.86
CA GLU A 136 -2.68 16.70 -4.12
C GLU A 136 -4.04 16.42 -4.78
N THR A 137 -4.82 17.46 -5.03
CA THR A 137 -6.15 17.29 -5.65
C THR A 137 -6.01 16.98 -7.13
N PRO A 138 -6.88 16.13 -7.70
CA PRO A 138 -6.86 15.89 -9.13
C PRO A 138 -7.23 17.17 -9.89
N GLN A 139 -6.60 17.40 -11.05
CA GLN A 139 -6.99 18.50 -11.93
C GLN A 139 -8.24 18.09 -12.71
N THR A 140 -9.28 18.93 -12.67
CA THR A 140 -10.53 18.68 -13.41
C THR A 140 -10.70 19.68 -14.54
N MET A 141 -11.26 19.22 -15.66
CA MET A 141 -11.58 20.03 -16.84
C MET A 141 -12.90 19.58 -17.46
N ALA A 142 -13.57 20.47 -18.20
CA ALA A 142 -14.78 20.13 -18.97
C ALA A 142 -14.47 19.41 -20.31
N VAL A 143 -13.38 18.64 -20.36
CA VAL A 143 -12.93 17.88 -21.54
C VAL A 143 -12.68 16.44 -21.08
N PHE A 144 -13.27 15.47 -21.76
CA PHE A 144 -13.09 14.05 -21.47
C PHE A 144 -11.58 13.68 -21.47
N PRO A 145 -11.07 12.94 -20.47
CA PRO A 145 -11.76 12.18 -19.41
C PRO A 145 -12.10 12.96 -18.12
N PHE A 146 -12.25 14.28 -18.19
CA PHE A 146 -12.61 15.24 -17.13
C PHE A 146 -11.65 15.37 -15.96
N ILE A 147 -10.81 14.38 -15.73
CA ILE A 147 -9.71 14.38 -14.79
C ILE A 147 -8.44 14.35 -15.66
N GLN A 148 -7.47 15.22 -15.36
CA GLN A 148 -6.20 15.29 -16.10
C GLN A 148 -4.99 15.01 -15.21
N SER A 149 -3.93 14.56 -15.85
CA SER A 149 -2.59 14.47 -15.25
C SER A 149 -2.11 15.86 -14.84
N ILE A 150 -1.52 15.97 -13.65
CA ILE A 150 -0.91 17.20 -13.16
C ILE A 150 0.59 17.00 -13.02
N GLY A 151 1.38 17.91 -13.60
CA GLY A 151 2.81 17.98 -13.30
C GLY A 151 3.01 18.40 -11.85
N VAL A 152 4.01 17.83 -11.17
CA VAL A 152 4.32 18.19 -9.78
C VAL A 152 4.85 19.62 -9.73
N ASN A 153 3.98 20.58 -9.43
CA ASN A 153 4.30 22.00 -9.29
C ASN A 153 4.60 22.32 -7.83
N THR A 154 5.81 22.81 -7.55
CA THR A 154 6.26 23.05 -6.17
C THR A 154 7.18 24.26 -6.06
N THR A 155 7.11 24.96 -4.93
CA THR A 155 8.08 25.98 -4.51
C THR A 155 9.29 25.39 -3.78
N TYR A 156 9.36 24.06 -3.68
CA TYR A 156 10.51 23.37 -3.12
C TYR A 156 11.77 23.69 -3.95
N MET A 157 12.75 24.33 -3.31
CA MET A 157 13.98 24.79 -3.97
C MET A 157 14.96 23.66 -4.30
N GLY A 158 14.76 22.45 -3.78
CA GLY A 158 15.61 21.30 -4.08
C GLY A 158 15.13 20.55 -5.33
N THR A 159 16.05 19.80 -5.96
CA THR A 159 15.70 18.95 -7.09
C THR A 159 15.02 17.68 -6.61
N THR A 160 13.83 17.39 -7.15
CA THR A 160 13.14 16.11 -7.00
C THR A 160 12.73 15.62 -8.37
N ILE A 161 13.03 14.35 -8.65
CA ILE A 161 12.54 13.70 -9.87
C ILE A 161 11.05 13.43 -9.68
N SER A 162 10.26 13.94 -10.61
CA SER A 162 8.83 13.78 -10.64
C SER A 162 8.34 13.28 -11.98
N GLU A 163 7.23 12.56 -11.94
CA GLU A 163 6.39 12.26 -13.11
C GLU A 163 5.09 13.03 -13.00
N THR A 164 4.30 13.02 -14.06
CA THR A 164 2.90 13.46 -13.97
C THR A 164 2.16 12.60 -12.97
N MET A 165 1.44 13.25 -12.06
CA MET A 165 0.59 12.63 -11.04
C MET A 165 -0.88 12.68 -11.49
N TYR A 166 -1.70 11.88 -10.82
CA TYR A 166 -3.15 11.81 -11.05
C TYR A 166 -3.94 12.22 -9.82
N GLY A 167 -3.34 13.07 -8.99
CA GLY A 167 -3.79 13.38 -7.64
C GLY A 167 -3.34 12.36 -6.58
N GLY A 168 -3.39 12.77 -5.33
CA GLY A 168 -3.02 12.00 -4.16
C GLY A 168 -4.11 11.01 -3.75
N ILE A 169 -3.71 9.87 -3.21
CA ILE A 169 -4.63 8.75 -2.95
C ILE A 169 -5.75 9.13 -1.97
N LEU A 170 -5.48 9.99 -0.97
CA LEU A 170 -6.50 10.41 0.00
C LEU A 170 -7.46 11.43 -0.62
N ALA A 171 -6.96 12.34 -1.45
CA ALA A 171 -7.78 13.33 -2.15
C ALA A 171 -8.69 12.70 -3.21
N CYS A 172 -8.22 11.65 -3.88
CA CYS A 172 -8.92 10.99 -5.00
C CYS A 172 -9.68 9.71 -4.63
N ASN A 173 -9.69 9.31 -3.35
CA ASN A 173 -10.42 8.11 -2.93
C ASN A 173 -11.04 8.33 -1.55
N MET A 174 -12.35 8.58 -1.55
CA MET A 174 -13.11 8.77 -0.30
C MET A 174 -13.06 7.53 0.60
N TRP A 175 -12.83 6.35 0.02
CA TRP A 175 -12.66 5.10 0.76
C TRP A 175 -11.57 5.17 1.86
N LEU A 176 -10.56 6.01 1.70
CA LEU A 176 -9.46 6.14 2.66
C LEU A 176 -9.78 7.09 3.83
N TRP A 177 -10.82 7.93 3.72
CA TRP A 177 -11.13 8.97 4.71
C TRP A 177 -11.48 8.43 6.10
N PRO A 178 -12.22 7.30 6.23
CA PRO A 178 -12.49 6.71 7.53
C PRO A 178 -11.22 6.31 8.29
N VAL A 179 -10.10 6.04 7.62
CA VAL A 179 -8.83 5.74 8.30
C VAL A 179 -8.25 6.95 8.99
N ALA A 180 -8.26 8.11 8.32
CA ALA A 180 -7.80 9.35 8.93
C ALA A 180 -8.61 9.64 10.21
N ALA A 181 -9.93 9.45 10.13
CA ALA A 181 -10.84 9.60 11.27
C ALA A 181 -10.65 8.52 12.35
N ALA A 182 -10.39 7.27 11.98
CA ALA A 182 -10.27 6.15 12.92
C ALA A 182 -8.87 6.03 13.54
N PHE A 183 -7.84 6.55 12.89
CA PHE A 183 -6.49 6.72 13.43
C PHE A 183 -6.46 7.79 14.53
N LEU A 184 -7.18 8.89 14.32
CA LEU A 184 -7.37 10.00 15.26
C LEU A 184 -8.55 9.77 16.24
N GLY A 185 -9.35 8.73 15.99
CA GLY A 185 -10.64 8.48 16.63
C GLY A 185 -10.54 8.02 18.09
N LYS A 186 -11.62 8.25 18.84
CA LYS A 186 -11.77 7.85 20.24
C LYS A 186 -11.57 6.34 20.41
N ALA A 187 -10.88 5.93 21.48
CA ALA A 187 -10.61 4.53 21.82
C ALA A 187 -11.86 3.63 21.86
N GLY A 188 -13.06 4.22 22.06
CA GLY A 188 -14.34 3.51 22.10
C GLY A 188 -14.82 2.92 20.77
N ILE A 189 -14.26 3.31 19.62
CA ILE A 189 -14.61 2.73 18.32
C ILE A 189 -14.09 1.28 18.20
N TRP A 190 -13.01 0.95 18.89
CA TRP A 190 -12.25 -0.27 18.68
C TRP A 190 -12.53 -1.33 19.75
N LYS A 191 -13.42 -2.26 19.44
CA LYS A 191 -13.61 -3.46 20.26
C LYS A 191 -12.42 -4.41 20.18
N ASN A 192 -11.97 -4.70 18.96
CA ASN A 192 -10.85 -5.59 18.74
C ASN A 192 -9.52 -4.84 18.67
N LYS A 193 -8.76 -4.86 19.78
CA LYS A 193 -7.43 -4.24 19.86
C LYS A 193 -6.44 -4.79 18.82
N LYS A 194 -6.62 -6.01 18.32
CA LYS A 194 -5.78 -6.56 17.24
C LYS A 194 -6.06 -5.91 15.90
N ALA A 195 -7.34 -5.66 15.59
CA ALA A 195 -7.73 -4.97 14.37
C ALA A 195 -7.15 -3.55 14.36
N LEU A 196 -7.20 -2.84 15.50
CA LEU A 196 -6.54 -1.54 15.67
C LEU A 196 -5.03 -1.62 15.46
N ALA A 197 -4.36 -2.60 16.10
CA ALA A 197 -2.91 -2.78 15.95
C ALA A 197 -2.51 -3.10 14.51
N MET A 198 -3.27 -3.95 13.82
CA MET A 198 -3.06 -4.31 12.42
C MET A 198 -3.26 -3.12 11.50
N MET A 199 -4.34 -2.36 11.68
CA MET A 199 -4.59 -1.14 10.90
C MET A 199 -3.48 -0.11 11.08
N ARG A 200 -3.03 0.13 12.33
CA ARG A 200 -1.90 1.03 12.60
C ARG A 200 -0.59 0.53 12.00
N ALA A 201 -0.32 -0.77 12.08
CA ALA A 201 0.87 -1.37 11.49
C ALA A 201 0.88 -1.21 9.96
N MET A 202 -0.27 -1.41 9.30
CA MET A 202 -0.43 -1.17 7.87
C MET A 202 -0.24 0.31 7.51
N MET A 203 -0.85 1.23 8.26
CA MET A 203 -0.66 2.68 8.04
C MET A 203 0.81 3.09 8.15
N ILE A 204 1.50 2.63 9.20
CA ILE A 204 2.92 2.92 9.41
C ILE A 204 3.75 2.31 8.27
N ALA A 205 3.47 1.07 7.87
CA ALA A 205 4.17 0.42 6.76
C ALA A 205 3.99 1.19 5.44
N GLY A 206 2.76 1.59 5.11
CA GLY A 206 2.45 2.39 3.92
C GLY A 206 3.17 3.74 3.92
N LEU A 207 3.19 4.44 5.06
CA LEU A 207 3.92 5.71 5.20
C LEU A 207 5.43 5.51 5.06
N VAL A 208 6.01 4.50 5.70
CA VAL A 208 7.45 4.21 5.60
C VAL A 208 7.84 3.90 4.17
N ILE A 209 7.05 3.07 3.46
CA ILE A 209 7.31 2.73 2.04
C ILE A 209 7.20 3.98 1.17
N MET A 210 6.15 4.78 1.33
CA MET A 210 5.97 6.03 0.58
C MET A 210 7.13 7.02 0.80
N VAL A 211 7.59 7.19 2.04
CA VAL A 211 8.76 8.03 2.34
C VAL A 211 10.02 7.43 1.72
N ALA A 212 10.20 6.12 1.78
CA ALA A 212 11.33 5.44 1.16
C ALA A 212 11.34 5.64 -0.37
N ASP A 213 10.21 5.47 -1.05
CA ASP A 213 10.08 5.68 -2.49
C ASP A 213 10.35 7.14 -2.87
N THR A 214 9.85 8.09 -2.08
CA THR A 214 10.14 9.52 -2.25
C THR A 214 11.63 9.82 -2.15
N GLN A 215 12.30 9.25 -1.14
CA GLN A 215 13.70 9.51 -0.87
C GLN A 215 14.64 8.80 -1.83
N MET A 216 14.33 7.57 -2.22
CA MET A 216 15.18 6.76 -3.10
C MET A 216 14.94 7.09 -4.57
N ALA A 217 13.69 7.29 -5.01
CA ALA A 217 13.39 7.43 -6.43
C ALA A 217 12.77 8.79 -6.77
N GLY A 218 11.78 9.26 -6.02
CA GLY A 218 11.13 10.55 -6.20
C GLY A 218 9.61 10.45 -6.17
N VAL A 219 8.95 11.44 -6.75
CA VAL A 219 7.49 11.49 -6.85
C VAL A 219 7.06 10.90 -8.19
N LEU A 220 6.87 9.57 -8.26
CA LEU A 220 6.55 8.87 -9.51
C LEU A 220 5.22 8.11 -9.38
N ALA A 221 4.34 8.26 -10.37
CA ALA A 221 2.96 7.76 -10.29
C ALA A 221 2.92 6.23 -10.20
N ARG A 222 3.88 5.56 -10.84
CA ARG A 222 4.03 4.10 -10.77
C ARG A 222 4.30 3.57 -9.35
N TYR A 223 4.97 4.34 -8.50
CA TYR A 223 5.28 3.92 -7.12
C TYR A 223 4.12 4.10 -6.16
N VAL A 224 3.05 4.78 -6.57
CA VAL A 224 1.79 4.76 -5.81
C VAL A 224 1.33 3.31 -5.57
N MET A 225 1.55 2.41 -6.53
CA MET A 225 1.24 0.98 -6.39
C MET A 225 2.06 0.26 -5.29
N ASP A 226 3.20 0.78 -4.84
CA ASP A 226 3.99 0.13 -3.81
C ASP A 226 3.34 0.22 -2.43
N PHE A 227 2.62 1.32 -2.15
CA PHE A 227 2.01 1.58 -0.84
C PHE A 227 0.48 1.73 -0.87
N CYS A 228 -0.17 2.06 -1.99
CA CYS A 228 -1.60 2.40 -2.01
C CYS A 228 -2.47 1.25 -1.46
N TRP A 229 -2.20 0.01 -1.87
CA TRP A 229 -2.94 -1.17 -1.44
C TRP A 229 -2.89 -1.37 0.08
N ILE A 230 -1.79 -0.96 0.73
CA ILE A 230 -1.59 -1.05 2.18
C ILE A 230 -2.56 -0.10 2.89
N PHE A 231 -2.69 1.14 2.37
CA PHE A 231 -3.65 2.12 2.86
C PHE A 231 -5.09 1.63 2.65
N PHE A 232 -5.41 1.00 1.51
CA PHE A 232 -6.74 0.42 1.27
C PHE A 232 -7.06 -0.74 2.23
N VAL A 233 -6.10 -1.62 2.52
CA VAL A 233 -6.28 -2.69 3.52
C VAL A 233 -6.51 -2.09 4.91
N ALA A 234 -5.72 -1.08 5.30
CA ALA A 234 -5.93 -0.36 6.55
C ALA A 234 -7.33 0.31 6.61
N ALA A 235 -7.79 0.87 5.49
CA ALA A 235 -9.11 1.46 5.33
C ALA A 235 -10.24 0.49 5.50
N SER A 236 -10.16 -0.67 4.86
CA SER A 236 -11.18 -1.70 5.02
C SER A 236 -11.31 -2.12 6.49
N ILE A 237 -10.21 -2.26 7.23
CA ILE A 237 -10.26 -2.57 8.67
C ILE A 237 -10.96 -1.45 9.46
N GLY A 238 -10.62 -0.19 9.20
CA GLY A 238 -11.24 0.97 9.86
C GLY A 238 -12.73 1.11 9.56
N ILE A 239 -13.13 0.87 8.32
CA ILE A 239 -14.52 0.89 7.84
C ILE A 239 -15.34 -0.17 8.58
N PHE A 240 -14.85 -1.41 8.67
CA PHE A 240 -15.57 -2.46 9.41
C PHE A 240 -15.67 -2.17 10.90
N ALA A 241 -14.61 -1.63 11.52
CA ALA A 241 -14.65 -1.23 12.93
C ALA A 241 -15.66 -0.10 13.18
N LEU A 242 -15.72 0.89 12.27
CA LEU A 242 -16.68 1.97 12.34
C LEU A 242 -18.12 1.47 12.17
N TYR A 243 -18.35 0.54 11.24
CA TYR A 243 -19.64 -0.11 11.06
C TYR A 243 -20.10 -0.83 12.33
N GLU A 244 -19.23 -1.65 12.93
CA GLU A 244 -19.53 -2.37 14.18
C GLU A 244 -19.91 -1.39 15.29
N TYR A 245 -19.17 -0.30 15.44
CA TYR A 245 -19.46 0.73 16.45
C TYR A 245 -20.81 1.43 16.22
N ILE A 246 -21.09 1.87 14.99
CA ILE A 246 -22.34 2.56 14.63
C ILE A 246 -23.54 1.62 14.73
N SER A 247 -23.38 0.36 14.35
CA SER A 247 -24.47 -0.62 14.39
C SER A 247 -24.96 -0.90 15.82
N GLU A 248 -24.10 -0.72 16.83
CA GLU A 248 -24.45 -1.02 18.22
C GLU A 248 -24.79 0.21 19.04
N ASN A 249 -24.09 1.33 18.81
CA ASN A 249 -24.19 2.54 19.64
C ASN A 249 -24.80 3.72 18.88
N GLY A 250 -24.92 3.62 17.56
CA GLY A 250 -25.36 4.71 16.70
C GLY A 250 -26.88 4.80 16.58
N SER A 251 -27.35 5.97 16.16
CA SER A 251 -28.75 6.15 15.76
C SER A 251 -29.00 5.55 14.35
N GLU A 252 -30.27 5.34 14.00
CA GLU A 252 -30.65 4.94 12.65
C GLU A 252 -30.15 5.93 11.58
N LEU A 253 -30.13 7.24 11.92
CA LEU A 253 -29.57 8.29 11.06
C LEU A 253 -28.07 8.08 10.83
N SER A 254 -27.30 7.77 11.88
CA SER A 254 -25.85 7.50 11.76
C SER A 254 -25.57 6.30 10.85
N LEU A 255 -26.38 5.24 10.94
CA LEU A 255 -26.26 4.08 10.06
C LEU A 255 -26.62 4.40 8.61
N LYS A 256 -27.65 5.22 8.37
CA LYS A 256 -28.02 5.71 7.04
C LYS A 256 -26.92 6.57 6.43
N LEU A 257 -26.35 7.49 7.20
CA LEU A 257 -25.24 8.35 6.77
C LEU A 257 -24.00 7.52 6.44
N TYR A 258 -23.66 6.53 7.26
CA TYR A 258 -22.56 5.60 6.97
C TYR A 258 -22.79 4.86 5.65
N LYS A 259 -23.97 4.26 5.44
CA LYS A 259 -24.31 3.56 4.18
C LYS A 259 -24.26 4.50 2.98
N CYS A 260 -24.80 5.72 3.11
CA CYS A 260 -24.75 6.74 2.07
C CYS A 260 -23.31 7.11 1.72
N PHE A 261 -22.48 7.37 2.73
CA PHE A 261 -21.05 7.63 2.55
C PHE A 261 -20.36 6.48 1.81
N MET A 262 -20.61 5.22 2.19
CA MET A 262 -20.02 4.06 1.53
C MET A 262 -20.45 3.94 0.05
N MET A 263 -21.71 4.25 -0.27
CA MET A 263 -22.20 4.26 -1.66
C MET A 263 -21.55 5.37 -2.48
N VAL A 264 -21.45 6.58 -1.91
CA VAL A 264 -20.79 7.73 -2.56
C VAL A 264 -19.31 7.43 -2.78
N ALA A 265 -18.60 6.90 -1.77
CA ALA A 265 -17.19 6.54 -1.89
C ALA A 265 -16.95 5.44 -2.94
N PHE A 266 -17.86 4.47 -3.05
CA PHE A 266 -17.79 3.46 -4.11
C PHE A 266 -18.02 4.07 -5.50
N ALA A 267 -19.05 4.91 -5.65
CA ALA A 267 -19.36 5.57 -6.92
C ALA A 267 -18.22 6.51 -7.37
N GLU A 268 -17.67 7.29 -6.44
CA GLU A 268 -16.51 8.16 -6.66
C GLU A 268 -15.27 7.35 -7.06
N GLY A 269 -14.93 6.30 -6.32
CA GLY A 269 -13.81 5.43 -6.67
C GLY A 269 -13.98 4.74 -8.03
N MET A 270 -15.17 4.27 -8.36
CA MET A 270 -15.48 3.69 -9.68
C MET A 270 -15.31 4.72 -10.79
N PHE A 271 -15.85 5.93 -10.60
CA PHE A 271 -15.72 7.03 -11.55
C PHE A 271 -14.25 7.43 -11.76
N TYR A 272 -13.50 7.65 -10.67
CA TYR A 272 -12.08 8.02 -10.72
C TYR A 272 -11.25 6.96 -11.44
N ASN A 273 -11.39 5.68 -11.07
CA ASN A 273 -10.62 4.60 -11.69
C ASN A 273 -11.02 4.38 -13.16
N PHE A 274 -12.30 4.57 -13.51
CA PHE A 274 -12.74 4.52 -14.89
C PHE A 274 -12.12 5.65 -15.73
N MET A 275 -12.12 6.89 -15.24
CA MET A 275 -11.49 8.01 -15.95
C MET A 275 -9.98 7.82 -16.09
N ARG A 276 -9.32 7.28 -15.06
CA ARG A 276 -7.88 7.00 -15.07
C ARG A 276 -7.42 6.08 -16.21
N ILE A 277 -8.28 5.20 -16.71
CA ILE A 277 -8.00 4.35 -17.88
C ILE A 277 -7.67 5.20 -19.13
N PHE A 278 -8.29 6.37 -19.25
CA PHE A 278 -8.15 7.28 -20.40
C PHE A 278 -7.14 8.40 -20.18
N MET A 279 -6.49 8.47 -19.01
CA MET A 279 -5.58 9.54 -18.61
C MET A 279 -4.09 9.23 -18.83
N SER A 280 -3.73 8.06 -19.37
CA SER A 280 -2.32 7.66 -19.45
C SER A 280 -1.53 8.55 -20.42
N ASP A 281 -0.46 9.17 -19.92
CA ASP A 281 0.46 9.99 -20.74
C ASP A 281 1.43 9.12 -21.56
N THR A 282 1.63 7.88 -21.12
CA THR A 282 2.46 6.87 -21.80
C THR A 282 1.54 5.78 -22.34
N GLU A 283 1.53 5.56 -23.64
CA GLU A 283 0.62 4.63 -24.32
C GLU A 283 -0.86 4.98 -24.09
N SER A 284 -1.22 6.24 -24.39
CA SER A 284 -2.60 6.70 -24.23
C SER A 284 -3.57 5.87 -25.09
N ILE A 285 -4.80 5.70 -24.61
CA ILE A 285 -5.85 5.01 -25.42
C ILE A 285 -6.16 5.83 -26.67
N VAL A 286 -6.02 7.16 -26.63
CA VAL A 286 -6.18 8.02 -27.80
C VAL A 286 -5.24 7.61 -28.92
N GLU A 287 -3.99 7.27 -28.61
CA GLU A 287 -2.98 6.89 -29.59
C GLU A 287 -3.05 5.40 -29.97
N SER A 288 -3.27 4.52 -28.99
CA SER A 288 -3.25 3.07 -29.18
C SER A 288 -4.56 2.49 -29.72
N ASN A 289 -5.71 3.06 -29.33
CA ASN A 289 -7.04 2.66 -29.80
C ASN A 289 -8.00 3.87 -29.86
N PRO A 290 -7.84 4.74 -30.88
CA PRO A 290 -8.65 5.94 -31.03
C PRO A 290 -10.15 5.64 -31.12
N GLU A 291 -10.54 4.53 -31.76
CA GLU A 291 -11.96 4.14 -31.90
C GLU A 291 -12.60 3.94 -30.54
N LEU A 292 -11.96 3.19 -29.65
CA LEU A 292 -12.44 2.98 -28.29
C LEU A 292 -12.53 4.31 -27.53
N TYR A 293 -11.49 5.14 -27.61
CA TYR A 293 -11.47 6.44 -26.94
C TYR A 293 -12.65 7.30 -27.36
N TYR A 294 -12.80 7.56 -28.65
CA TYR A 294 -13.86 8.42 -29.17
C TYR A 294 -15.24 7.81 -28.97
N ARG A 295 -15.41 6.49 -29.07
CA ARG A 295 -16.70 5.84 -28.79
C ARG A 295 -17.14 6.07 -27.34
N VAL A 296 -16.24 5.88 -26.38
CA VAL A 296 -16.53 6.14 -24.96
C VAL A 296 -16.76 7.63 -24.72
N MET A 297 -15.93 8.48 -25.33
CA MET A 297 -16.06 9.93 -25.26
C MET A 297 -17.46 10.40 -25.68
N HIS A 298 -18.00 9.96 -26.81
CA HIS A 298 -19.34 10.38 -27.26
C HIS A 298 -20.48 9.81 -26.40
N ILE A 299 -20.30 8.65 -25.75
CA ILE A 299 -21.29 8.12 -24.81
C ILE A 299 -21.33 8.96 -23.53
N VAL A 300 -20.16 9.36 -23.03
CA VAL A 300 -20.03 10.03 -21.73
C VAL A 300 -20.20 11.55 -21.87
N ALA A 301 -19.53 12.15 -22.86
CA ALA A 301 -19.62 13.56 -23.24
C ALA A 301 -20.60 13.72 -24.42
N PHE A 302 -21.85 13.31 -24.22
CA PHE A 302 -22.92 13.26 -25.23
C PHE A 302 -23.27 14.61 -25.88
N TRP A 303 -22.73 15.71 -25.36
CA TRP A 303 -22.95 17.06 -25.85
C TRP A 303 -21.93 17.51 -26.91
N MET A 304 -21.00 16.63 -27.30
CA MET A 304 -20.15 16.80 -28.49
C MET A 304 -20.77 16.09 -29.69
#